data_AF-A0A1G8UDH0-F1
#
_entry.id   AF-A0A1G8UDH0-F1
#
_cell.length_a   1.000
_cell.length_b   1.000
_cell.length_c   1.000
_cell.angle_alpha   90.00
_cell.angle_beta   90.00
_cell.angle_gamma   90.00
#
_symmetry.space_group_name_H-M   'P 1'
#
loop_
_entity.id
_entity.type
_entity.pdbx_description
1 polymer ?
#
loop_
_entity_poly.entity_id
_entity_poly.type
_entity_poly.pdbx_seq_one_letter_code
_entity_poly.pdbx_strand_id
1 'polypeptide(L)'
;MTFDPQKLSVTLVPSVTESQPIENRKYTLTHSDITGELFLTVGTEFDIAAIDPVMRDEVIAEWNKDNQNRYVLAGNVHVDGSNMTKASSMVRFNIFQREMDTALKGIIYGDRAFFAEHPYLLDAPIFIQFDSVYPEFNRILYFGTPRQYL
;
A
#
# COMPACT_ATOMS: atom_id res chain seq x y z
N MET A 1 -10.83 -7.30 7.95
CA MET A 1 -11.96 -6.36 7.73
C MET A 1 -12.46 -6.51 6.29
N THR A 2 -13.71 -6.14 6.01
CA THR A 2 -14.22 -6.06 4.63
C THR A 2 -14.08 -4.63 4.14
N PHE A 3 -13.51 -4.43 2.96
CA PHE A 3 -13.40 -3.11 2.33
C PHE A 3 -14.78 -2.46 2.13
N ASP A 4 -14.91 -1.19 2.52
CA ASP A 4 -16.10 -0.36 2.33
C ASP A 4 -15.71 0.97 1.67
N PRO A 5 -16.11 1.21 0.41
CA PRO A 5 -15.84 2.47 -0.29
C PRO A 5 -16.29 3.73 0.45
N GLN A 6 -17.33 3.66 1.28
CA GLN A 6 -17.85 4.83 2.01
C GLN A 6 -16.94 5.24 3.16
N LYS A 7 -16.02 4.36 3.57
CA LYS A 7 -15.04 4.60 4.63
C LYS A 7 -13.65 4.96 4.10
N LEU A 8 -13.51 5.13 2.78
CA LEU A 8 -12.27 5.51 2.14
C LEU A 8 -12.25 7.02 1.87
N SER A 9 -11.30 7.71 2.48
CA SER A 9 -10.98 9.10 2.17
C SER A 9 -9.72 9.16 1.30
N VAL A 10 -9.79 9.85 0.16
CA VAL A 10 -8.66 9.98 -0.78
C VAL A 10 -8.21 11.43 -0.85
N THR A 11 -6.91 11.65 -0.72
CA THR A 11 -6.26 12.95 -0.88
C THR A 11 -5.22 12.87 -1.99
N LEU A 12 -5.39 13.70 -3.03
CA LEU A 12 -4.35 13.92 -4.03
C LEU A 12 -3.53 15.15 -3.61
N VAL A 13 -2.21 15.00 -3.43
CA VAL A 13 -1.35 16.15 -3.16
C VAL A 13 -1.23 17.03 -4.42
N PRO A 14 -0.92 18.34 -4.30
CA PRO A 14 -0.93 19.26 -5.45
C PRO A 14 -0.01 18.88 -6.63
N SER A 15 1.03 18.08 -6.41
CA SER A 15 1.94 17.60 -7.46
C SER A 15 1.36 16.45 -8.29
N VAL A 16 0.16 15.97 -7.96
CA VAL A 16 -0.48 14.80 -8.56
C VAL A 16 -1.87 15.17 -9.06
N THR A 17 -2.24 14.60 -10.20
CA THR A 17 -3.60 14.65 -10.76
C THR A 17 -4.19 13.24 -10.82
N GLU A 18 -5.44 13.15 -11.23
CA GLU A 18 -6.11 11.88 -11.50
C GLU A 18 -5.41 11.07 -12.61
N SER A 19 -4.55 11.66 -13.44
CA SER A 19 -3.90 10.94 -14.55
C SER A 19 -2.37 11.01 -14.55
N GLN A 20 -1.75 11.90 -13.77
CA GLN A 20 -0.30 12.10 -13.78
C GLN A 20 0.24 12.37 -12.37
N PRO A 21 1.53 12.10 -12.12
CA PRO A 21 2.43 11.30 -12.96
C PRO A 21 2.13 9.80 -12.82
N ILE A 22 2.71 8.96 -13.69
CA ILE A 22 2.83 7.51 -13.45
C ILE A 22 4.10 7.23 -12.66
N GLU A 23 5.25 7.72 -13.16
CA GLU A 23 6.54 7.59 -12.48
C GLU A 23 6.54 8.43 -11.20
N ASN A 24 7.14 7.89 -10.14
CA ASN A 24 7.13 8.48 -8.80
C ASN A 24 5.74 8.65 -8.18
N ARG A 25 4.66 8.07 -8.75
CA ARG A 25 3.36 8.05 -8.07
C ARG A 25 3.43 7.09 -6.90
N LYS A 26 3.24 7.64 -5.70
CA LYS A 26 3.34 7.00 -4.40
C LYS A 26 2.01 7.05 -3.68
N TYR A 27 1.80 6.04 -2.86
CA TYR A 27 0.61 5.82 -2.07
C TYR A 27 1.04 5.66 -0.62
N THR A 28 0.38 6.39 0.27
CA THR A 28 0.44 6.16 1.71
C THR A 28 -0.98 5.89 2.17
N LEU A 29 -1.24 4.64 2.56
CA LEU A 29 -2.52 4.23 3.11
C LEU A 29 -2.37 4.01 4.62
N THR A 30 -3.18 4.71 5.42
CA THR A 30 -3.30 4.48 6.86
C THR A 30 -4.75 4.17 7.22
N HIS A 31 -4.99 3.79 8.46
CA HIS A 31 -6.34 3.44 8.91
C HIS A 31 -6.58 3.79 10.37
N SER A 32 -7.87 3.82 10.73
CA SER A 32 -8.32 3.98 12.11
C SER A 32 -8.82 2.64 12.64
N ASP A 33 -8.15 2.08 13.65
CA ASP A 33 -8.59 0.87 14.35
C ASP A 33 -9.97 1.04 15.02
N ILE A 34 -10.35 2.28 15.36
CA ILE A 34 -11.60 2.59 16.06
C ILE A 34 -12.78 2.63 15.10
N THR A 35 -12.63 3.32 13.97
CA THR A 35 -13.74 3.58 13.03
C THR A 35 -13.73 2.64 11.83
N GLY A 36 -12.60 1.99 11.55
CA GLY A 36 -12.36 1.19 10.36
C GLY A 36 -12.27 2.03 9.08
N GLU A 37 -12.01 3.33 9.21
CA GLU A 37 -11.79 4.24 8.08
C GLU A 37 -10.40 4.07 7.50
N LEU A 38 -10.30 4.22 6.18
CA LEU A 38 -9.07 4.20 5.40
C LEU A 38 -8.76 5.61 4.90
N PHE A 39 -7.51 6.02 5.01
CA PHE A 39 -7.03 7.31 4.54
C PHE A 39 -5.92 7.06 3.52
N LEU A 40 -6.17 7.41 2.26
CA LEU A 40 -5.22 7.28 1.17
C LEU A 40 -4.69 8.65 0.78
N THR A 41 -3.38 8.86 0.91
CA THR A 41 -2.67 9.97 0.28
C THR A 41 -1.98 9.47 -0.98
N VAL A 42 -2.22 10.13 -2.11
CA VAL A 42 -1.52 9.89 -3.38
C VAL A 42 -0.61 11.08 -3.67
N GLY A 43 0.68 10.82 -3.84
CA GLY A 43 1.70 11.86 -3.97
C GLY A 43 2.91 11.45 -4.78
N THR A 44 3.87 12.38 -4.89
CA THR A 44 5.21 12.08 -5.43
C THR A 44 6.20 11.67 -4.35
N GLU A 45 5.80 11.84 -3.09
CA GLU A 45 6.51 11.48 -1.87
C GLU A 45 5.53 10.73 -0.95
N PHE A 46 6.05 9.91 -0.03
CA PHE A 46 5.21 9.31 1.00
C PHE A 46 4.77 10.37 2.01
N ASP A 47 3.54 10.27 2.49
CA ASP A 47 2.99 11.18 3.50
C ASP A 47 3.53 10.80 4.89
N ILE A 48 4.76 11.23 5.17
CA ILE A 48 5.44 10.95 6.45
C ILE A 48 4.66 11.51 7.64
N ALA A 49 3.89 12.59 7.44
CA ALA A 49 3.11 13.19 8.52
C ALA A 49 1.91 12.31 8.93
N ALA A 50 1.39 11.48 8.02
CA ALA A 50 0.32 10.54 8.30
C ALA A 50 0.81 9.23 8.95
N ILE A 51 2.10 8.92 8.87
CA ILE A 51 2.67 7.66 9.39
C ILE A 51 2.86 7.75 10.91
N ASP A 52 2.27 6.82 11.65
CA ASP A 52 2.50 6.69 13.09
C ASP A 52 3.85 5.99 13.33
N PRO A 53 4.84 6.66 13.93
CA PRO A 53 6.20 6.11 14.10
C PRO A 53 6.27 4.94 15.08
N VAL A 54 5.23 4.72 15.89
CA VAL A 54 5.12 3.63 16.87
C VAL A 54 4.30 2.47 16.32
N MET A 55 3.10 2.75 15.80
CA MET A 55 2.17 1.72 15.32
C MET A 55 2.64 1.10 14.01
N ARG A 56 3.19 1.93 13.11
CA ARG A 56 3.75 1.52 11.81
C ARG A 56 2.82 0.61 11.01
N ASP A 57 1.52 0.92 11.02
CA ASP A 57 0.43 0.16 10.41
C ASP A 57 0.09 0.63 9.00
N GLU A 58 0.84 1.60 8.48
CA GLU A 58 0.71 2.08 7.11
C GLU A 58 1.03 0.98 6.08
N VAL A 59 0.35 1.05 4.94
CA VAL A 59 0.76 0.38 3.71
C VAL A 59 1.19 1.45 2.73
N ILE A 60 2.47 1.45 2.38
CA ILE A 60 3.01 2.35 1.36
C ILE A 60 3.25 1.60 0.06
N ALA A 61 3.05 2.25 -1.07
CA ALA A 61 3.34 1.68 -2.39
C ALA A 61 3.78 2.73 -3.39
N GLU A 62 4.54 2.33 -4.40
CA GLU A 62 4.98 3.20 -5.47
C GLU A 62 5.06 2.47 -6.82
N TRP A 63 4.82 3.22 -7.89
CA TRP A 63 5.04 2.74 -9.24
C TRP A 63 6.52 2.80 -9.60
N ASN A 64 7.07 1.62 -9.89
CA ASN A 64 8.44 1.42 -10.33
C ASN A 64 8.48 0.71 -11.69
N LYS A 65 9.68 0.64 -12.28
CA LYS A 65 9.96 -0.19 -13.44
C LYS A 65 10.97 -1.27 -13.10
N ASP A 66 10.75 -2.50 -13.56
CA ASP A 66 11.71 -3.58 -13.42
C ASP A 66 12.89 -3.45 -14.40
N ASN A 67 13.84 -4.39 -14.34
CA ASN A 67 15.00 -4.42 -15.24
C ASN A 67 14.64 -4.59 -16.74
N GLN A 68 13.39 -4.92 -17.05
CA GLN A 68 12.86 -5.03 -18.41
C GLN A 68 11.99 -3.82 -18.79
N ASN A 69 12.03 -2.74 -18.00
CA ASN A 69 11.28 -1.51 -18.21
C ASN A 69 9.75 -1.71 -18.16
N ARG A 70 9.27 -2.73 -17.43
CA ARG A 70 7.84 -3.00 -17.21
C ARG A 70 7.41 -2.41 -15.88
N TYR A 71 6.23 -1.80 -15.84
CA TYR A 71 5.68 -1.25 -14.60
C TYR A 71 5.38 -2.34 -13.58
N VAL A 72 5.67 -2.02 -12.33
CA VAL A 72 5.42 -2.85 -11.14
C VAL A 72 4.95 -1.94 -10.03
N LEU A 73 3.91 -2.35 -9.30
CA LEU A 73 3.53 -1.68 -8.06
C LEU A 73 4.28 -2.33 -6.91
N ALA A 74 5.24 -1.62 -6.35
CA ALA A 74 6.05 -2.11 -5.24
C ALA A 74 5.55 -1.46 -3.95
N GLY A 75 5.11 -2.28 -2.99
CA GLY A 75 4.69 -1.81 -1.68
C GLY A 75 5.59 -2.30 -0.55
N ASN A 76 5.39 -1.69 0.61
CA ASN A 76 6.14 -1.99 1.81
C ASN A 76 5.24 -1.88 3.04
N VAL A 77 5.43 -2.80 3.98
CA VAL A 77 4.84 -2.77 5.32
C VAL A 77 5.90 -3.09 6.35
N HIS A 78 5.83 -2.42 7.50
CA HIS A 78 6.80 -2.62 8.57
C HIS A 78 6.26 -3.63 9.59
N VAL A 79 6.83 -4.84 9.60
CA VAL A 79 6.35 -5.94 10.45
C VAL A 79 6.78 -5.76 11.91
N ASP A 80 7.97 -5.21 12.11
CA ASP A 80 8.51 -5.00 13.44
C ASP A 80 8.09 -3.65 14.02
N GLY A 81 8.27 -3.51 15.32
CA GLY A 81 8.09 -2.25 16.03
C GLY A 81 9.16 -2.12 17.10
N SER A 82 9.31 -0.92 17.63
CA SER A 82 10.22 -0.64 18.73
C SER A 82 9.92 -1.57 19.91
N ASN A 83 10.94 -2.32 20.37
CA ASN A 83 10.84 -3.27 21.49
C ASN A 83 9.88 -4.46 21.27
N MET A 84 9.56 -4.82 20.02
CA MET A 84 8.73 -6.00 19.75
C MET A 84 9.49 -7.32 19.88
N THR A 85 8.84 -8.30 20.49
CA THR A 85 9.32 -9.69 20.49
C THR A 85 9.07 -10.36 19.14
N LYS A 86 9.85 -11.39 18.81
CA LYS A 86 9.63 -12.23 17.62
C LYS A 86 8.21 -12.79 17.51
N ALA A 87 7.58 -13.14 18.63
CA ALA A 87 6.20 -13.62 18.66
C ALA A 87 5.21 -12.53 18.24
N SER A 88 5.43 -11.29 18.69
CA SER A 88 4.63 -10.13 18.29
C SER A 88 4.79 -9.82 16.80
N SER A 89 6.03 -9.87 16.27
CA SER A 89 6.30 -9.72 14.84
C SER A 89 5.62 -10.79 14.00
N MET A 90 5.57 -12.04 14.47
CA MET A 90 4.85 -13.12 13.78
C MET A 90 3.34 -12.83 13.68
N VAL A 91 2.74 -12.31 14.76
CA VAL A 91 1.32 -11.92 14.75
C VAL A 91 1.08 -10.80 13.75
N ARG A 92 1.92 -9.75 13.75
CA ARG A 92 1.80 -8.64 12.78
C ARG A 92 2.01 -9.09 11.34
N PHE A 93 2.99 -9.94 11.08
CA PHE A 93 3.22 -10.55 9.76
C PHE A 93 1.96 -11.27 9.23
N ASN A 94 1.28 -12.02 10.09
CA ASN A 94 0.05 -12.72 9.72
C ASN A 94 -1.14 -11.77 9.54
N ILE A 95 -1.23 -10.70 10.35
CA ILE A 95 -2.27 -9.67 10.20
C ILE A 95 -2.08 -8.95 8.86
N PHE A 96 -0.88 -8.47 8.54
CA PHE A 96 -0.62 -7.80 7.27
C PHE A 96 -0.96 -8.68 6.07
N GLN A 97 -0.57 -9.97 6.07
CA GLN A 97 -0.95 -10.88 4.98
C GLN A 97 -2.47 -11.01 4.82
N ARG A 98 -3.20 -11.09 5.94
CA ARG A 98 -4.67 -11.23 5.92
C ARG A 98 -5.38 -9.95 5.47
N GLU A 99 -4.87 -8.79 5.88
CA GLU A 99 -5.52 -7.49 5.62
C GLU A 99 -5.00 -6.81 4.34
N MET A 100 -3.96 -7.34 3.70
CA MET A 100 -3.35 -6.74 2.50
C MET A 100 -4.36 -6.55 1.37
N ASP A 101 -5.30 -7.48 1.18
CA ASP A 101 -6.34 -7.34 0.15
C ASP A 101 -7.23 -6.11 0.39
N THR A 102 -7.52 -5.78 1.65
CA THR A 102 -8.29 -4.57 2.00
C THR A 102 -7.46 -3.31 1.77
N ALA A 103 -6.16 -3.35 2.11
CA ALA A 103 -5.26 -2.23 1.86
C ALA A 103 -5.08 -1.96 0.36
N LEU A 104 -4.84 -3.01 -0.42
CA LEU A 104 -4.70 -2.91 -1.88
C LEU A 104 -6.01 -2.46 -2.53
N LYS A 105 -7.19 -2.90 -2.06
CA LYS A 105 -8.46 -2.28 -2.48
C LYS A 105 -8.50 -0.79 -2.16
N GLY A 106 -8.11 -0.38 -0.96
CA GLY A 106 -8.01 1.03 -0.59
C GLY A 106 -7.18 1.86 -1.57
N ILE A 107 -5.99 1.37 -1.92
CA ILE A 107 -5.07 2.02 -2.87
C ILE A 107 -5.65 2.03 -4.29
N ILE A 108 -6.01 0.85 -4.82
CA ILE A 108 -6.38 0.71 -6.23
C ILE A 108 -7.76 1.32 -6.53
N TYR A 109 -8.76 1.07 -5.69
CA TYR A 109 -10.08 1.66 -5.83
C TYR A 109 -10.05 3.17 -5.56
N GLY A 110 -9.22 3.62 -4.61
CA GLY A 110 -9.04 5.03 -4.28
C GLY A 110 -8.47 5.85 -5.44
N ASP A 111 -7.60 5.24 -6.23
CA ASP A 111 -6.98 5.87 -7.41
C ASP A 111 -7.59 5.37 -8.74
N ARG A 112 -8.84 4.90 -8.72
CA ARG A 112 -9.48 4.28 -9.92
C ARG A 112 -9.55 5.20 -11.15
N ALA A 113 -9.58 6.51 -10.97
CA ALA A 113 -9.55 7.48 -12.07
C ALA A 113 -8.22 7.40 -12.84
N PHE A 114 -7.11 7.22 -12.12
CA PHE A 114 -5.79 6.99 -12.70
C PHE A 114 -5.73 5.70 -13.51
N PHE A 115 -6.33 4.62 -13.01
CA PHE A 115 -6.41 3.37 -13.75
C PHE A 115 -7.33 3.42 -14.97
N ALA A 116 -8.34 4.30 -14.98
CA ALA A 116 -9.16 4.53 -16.17
C ALA A 116 -8.35 5.18 -17.31
N GLU A 117 -7.40 6.06 -16.98
CA GLU A 117 -6.50 6.71 -17.94
C GLU A 117 -5.30 5.83 -18.33
N HIS A 118 -4.88 4.91 -17.44
CA HIS A 118 -3.75 3.99 -17.67
C HIS A 118 -4.13 2.51 -17.52
N PRO A 119 -5.05 1.98 -18.35
CA PRO A 119 -5.61 0.64 -18.17
C PRO A 119 -4.57 -0.48 -18.30
N TYR A 120 -3.42 -0.25 -18.95
CA TYR A 120 -2.33 -1.21 -19.05
C TYR A 120 -1.63 -1.47 -17.70
N LEU A 121 -1.78 -0.57 -16.71
CA LEU A 121 -1.26 -0.78 -15.35
C LEU A 121 -2.09 -1.82 -14.57
N LEU A 122 -3.31 -2.13 -15.02
CA LEU A 122 -4.19 -3.09 -14.34
C LEU A 122 -3.67 -4.53 -14.36
N ASP A 123 -2.77 -4.82 -15.29
CA ASP A 123 -2.15 -6.14 -15.45
C ASP A 123 -0.67 -6.14 -14.97
N ALA A 124 -0.21 -5.03 -14.38
CA ALA A 124 1.11 -4.95 -13.75
C ALA A 124 1.12 -5.76 -12.44
N PRO A 125 2.24 -6.44 -12.11
CA PRO A 125 2.33 -7.21 -10.88
C PRO A 125 2.44 -6.30 -9.65
N ILE A 126 1.84 -6.74 -8.55
CA ILE A 126 1.96 -6.12 -7.23
C ILE A 126 2.87 -6.99 -6.36
N PHE A 127 3.92 -6.38 -5.81
CA PHE A 127 4.81 -7.02 -4.84
C PHE A 127 4.86 -6.20 -3.56
N ILE A 128 4.70 -6.85 -2.41
CA ILE A 128 4.79 -6.18 -1.10
C ILE A 128 5.98 -6.75 -0.34
N GLN A 129 6.88 -5.87 0.05
CA GLN A 129 7.98 -6.14 0.95
C GLN A 129 7.49 -6.05 2.40
N PHE A 130 7.65 -7.14 3.16
CA PHE A 130 7.37 -7.21 4.59
C PHE A 130 8.69 -6.97 5.32
N ASP A 131 8.94 -5.75 5.76
CA ASP A 131 10.22 -5.41 6.39
C ASP A 131 10.29 -5.93 7.82
N SER A 132 11.29 -6.78 8.06
CA SER A 132 11.59 -7.30 9.39
C SER A 132 13.09 -7.56 9.61
N VAL A 133 13.52 -7.43 10.86
CA VAL A 133 14.81 -7.89 11.39
C VAL A 133 14.87 -9.42 11.51
N TYR A 134 13.72 -10.09 11.55
CA TYR A 134 13.62 -11.54 11.59
C TYR A 134 13.54 -12.10 10.16
N PRO A 135 14.55 -12.87 9.69
CA PRO A 135 14.62 -13.32 8.30
C PRO A 135 13.41 -14.12 7.82
N GLU A 136 12.69 -14.81 8.70
CA GLU A 136 11.49 -15.54 8.32
C GLU A 136 10.28 -14.67 7.98
N PHE A 137 10.27 -13.40 8.43
CA PHE A 137 9.21 -12.43 8.14
C PHE A 137 9.65 -11.40 7.11
N ASN A 138 10.97 -11.24 6.91
CA ASN A 138 11.53 -10.39 5.87
C ASN A 138 11.38 -11.02 4.48
N ARG A 139 10.26 -10.74 3.81
CA ARG A 139 9.91 -11.36 2.53
C ARG A 139 9.23 -10.40 1.57
N ILE A 140 9.45 -10.63 0.28
CA ILE A 140 8.63 -10.08 -0.79
C ILE A 140 7.56 -11.11 -1.14
N LEU A 141 6.29 -10.70 -1.09
CA LEU A 141 5.15 -11.53 -1.47
C LEU A 141 4.43 -10.93 -2.69
N TYR A 142 3.90 -11.80 -3.55
CA TYR A 142 3.12 -11.43 -4.74
C TYR A 142 1.63 -11.35 -4.41
N PHE A 143 0.99 -10.26 -4.81
CA PHE A 143 -0.43 -9.99 -4.55
C PHE A 143 -1.23 -9.79 -5.85
N GLY A 144 -0.88 -10.49 -6.92
CA GLY A 144 -1.66 -10.39 -8.15
C GLY A 144 -1.42 -9.09 -8.91
N THR A 145 -2.50 -8.53 -9.45
CA THR A 145 -2.48 -7.30 -10.27
C THR A 145 -3.60 -6.35 -9.83
N PRO A 146 -3.52 -5.04 -10.10
CA PRO A 146 -4.54 -4.07 -9.68
C PRO A 146 -5.96 -4.44 -10.11
N ARG A 147 -6.13 -5.15 -11.24
CA ARG A 147 -7.44 -5.62 -11.70
C ARG A 147 -8.25 -6.40 -10.66
N GLN A 148 -7.58 -7.08 -9.72
CA GLN A 148 -8.22 -7.86 -8.65
C GLN A 148 -8.83 -6.99 -7.55
N TYR A 149 -8.43 -5.72 -7.49
CA TYR A 149 -8.71 -4.77 -6.40
C TYR A 149 -9.55 -3.56 -6.83
N LEU A 150 -10.03 -3.55 -8.08
CA LEU A 150 -11.00 -2.56 -8.60
C LEU A 150 -12.44 -2.88 -8.20
#